data_AF-A0A7J3D688-F1
#
_entry.id   AF-A0A7J3D688-F1
#
_cell.length_a   1.000
_cell.length_b   1.000
_cell.length_c   1.000
_cell.angle_alpha   90.00
_cell.angle_beta   90.00
_cell.angle_gamma   90.00
#
_symmetry.space_group_name_H-M   'P 1'
#
loop_
_entity.id
_entity.type
_entity.pdbx_description
1 polymer ?
#
loop_
_entity_poly.entity_id
_entity_poly.type
_entity_poly.pdbx_seq_one_letter_code
_entity_poly.pdbx_strand_id
1 'polypeptide(L)'
;MSWLVVKIIKDIITITAFKSLPDIKRNPLMIFLVSLITSFPLFFIVVSGGELSYGITGAIVATVGFIGLNSAIQDMAWDRYLKIRQIIVSMPVNPIAYALAIALAPLVVSLPGL
;
A
#
# COMPACT_ATOMS: atom_id res chain seq x y z
N MET A 1 25.17 9.29 -2.39
CA MET A 1 23.78 9.52 -1.94
C MET A 1 23.82 10.49 -0.77
N SER A 2 23.13 11.64 -0.81
CA SER A 2 23.12 12.60 0.31
C SER A 2 22.48 11.99 1.57
N TRP A 3 23.05 12.24 2.75
CA TRP A 3 22.57 11.72 4.04
C TRP A 3 21.09 12.03 4.29
N LEU A 4 20.62 13.19 3.83
CA LEU A 4 19.21 13.61 3.90
C LEU A 4 18.28 12.69 3.11
N VAL A 5 18.71 12.25 1.92
CA VAL A 5 17.90 11.38 1.05
C VAL A 5 17.70 10.01 1.70
N VAL A 6 18.76 9.46 2.30
CA VAL A 6 18.70 8.19 3.03
C VAL A 6 17.76 8.29 4.22
N LYS A 7 17.82 9.39 4.97
CA LYS A 7 16.89 9.65 6.10
C LYS A 7 15.44 9.70 5.63
N ILE A 8 15.14 10.46 4.57
CA ILE A 8 13.79 10.60 4.02
C ILE A 8 13.21 9.24 3.60
N ILE A 9 13.98 8.43 2.87
CA ILE A 9 13.54 7.10 2.43
C ILE A 9 13.25 6.21 3.64
N LYS A 10 14.13 6.25 4.65
CA LYS A 10 13.93 5.47 5.88
C LYS A 10 12.67 5.91 6.62
N ASP A 11 12.43 7.21 6.73
CA ASP A 11 11.24 7.77 7.38
C ASP A 11 9.97 7.33 6.63
N ILE A 12 9.98 7.38 5.29
CA ILE A 12 8.87 6.91 4.45
C ILE A 12 8.54 5.45 4.74
N ILE A 13 9.52 4.56 4.61
CA ILE A 13 9.33 3.11 4.80
C ILE A 13 8.86 2.82 6.23
N THR A 14 9.43 3.52 7.22
CA THR A 14 9.09 3.31 8.63
C THR A 14 7.64 3.70 8.92
N ILE A 15 7.20 4.88 8.46
CA ILE A 15 5.82 5.34 8.65
C ILE A 15 4.84 4.43 7.91
N THR A 16 5.16 4.06 6.67
CA THR A 16 4.36 3.13 5.88
C THR A 16 4.19 1.79 6.60
N ALA A 17 5.28 1.22 7.12
CA ALA A 17 5.23 -0.05 7.87
C ALA A 17 4.44 0.08 9.18
N PHE A 18 4.63 1.17 9.94
CA PHE A 18 3.86 1.42 11.16
C PHE A 18 2.37 1.53 10.92
N LYS A 19 1.97 2.02 9.74
CA LYS A 19 0.58 2.14 9.35
C LYS A 19 -0.01 0.82 8.82
N SER A 20 0.71 0.10 7.96
CA SER A 20 0.17 -1.10 7.28
C SER A 20 0.29 -2.40 8.09
N LEU A 21 1.35 -2.56 8.90
CA LEU A 21 1.57 -3.80 9.67
C LEU A 21 0.50 -4.11 10.72
N PRO A 22 -0.06 -3.13 11.47
CA PRO A 22 -1.15 -3.40 12.41
C PRO A 22 -2.36 -4.04 11.74
N ASP A 23 -2.71 -3.60 10.54
CA ASP A 23 -3.83 -4.17 9.80
C ASP A 23 -3.57 -5.60 9.33
N ILE A 24 -2.36 -5.86 8.84
CA ILE A 24 -1.88 -7.22 8.49
C ILE A 24 -1.99 -8.18 9.67
N LYS A 25 -1.56 -7.74 10.85
CA LYS A 25 -1.59 -8.59 12.06
C LYS A 25 -2.98 -8.78 12.64
N ARG A 26 -3.87 -7.81 12.48
CA ARG A 26 -5.19 -7.84 13.12
C ARG A 26 -6.17 -8.74 12.40
N ASN A 27 -6.18 -8.71 11.07
CA ASN A 27 -7.10 -9.54 10.28
C ASN A 27 -6.40 -10.21 9.09
N PRO A 28 -5.52 -11.19 9.38
CA PRO A 28 -4.74 -11.87 8.35
C PRO A 28 -5.62 -12.61 7.34
N LEU A 29 -6.77 -13.13 7.77
CA LEU A 29 -7.73 -13.82 6.89
C LEU A 29 -8.34 -12.88 5.86
N MET A 30 -8.78 -11.68 6.25
CA MET A 30 -9.31 -10.71 5.30
C MET A 30 -8.24 -10.23 4.32
N ILE A 31 -7.01 -10.03 4.79
CA ILE A 31 -5.91 -9.59 3.91
C ILE A 31 -5.49 -10.71 2.96
N PHE A 32 -5.51 -11.95 3.42
CA PHE A 32 -5.32 -13.11 2.54
C PHE A 32 -6.41 -13.20 1.47
N LEU A 33 -7.68 -13.08 1.85
CA LEU A 33 -8.80 -13.08 0.89
C LEU A 33 -8.71 -11.93 -0.11
N VAL A 34 -8.41 -10.72 0.37
CA VAL A 34 -8.18 -9.57 -0.50
C VAL A 34 -7.04 -9.89 -1.45
N SER A 35 -5.89 -10.37 -0.96
CA SER A 35 -4.73 -10.71 -1.80
C SER A 35 -5.04 -11.72 -2.90
N LEU A 36 -5.86 -12.74 -2.62
CA LEU A 36 -6.30 -13.70 -3.63
C LEU A 36 -7.12 -13.04 -4.74
N ILE A 37 -8.01 -12.11 -4.38
CA ILE A 37 -8.79 -11.33 -5.34
C ILE A 37 -7.88 -10.36 -6.10
N THR A 38 -6.89 -9.76 -5.45
CA THR A 38 -5.97 -8.81 -6.09
C THR A 38 -5.01 -9.49 -7.06
N SER A 39 -4.70 -10.77 -6.86
CA SER A 39 -3.81 -11.57 -7.72
C SER A 39 -4.46 -12.07 -9.02
N PHE A 40 -5.72 -11.73 -9.28
CA PHE A 40 -6.42 -12.09 -10.51
C PHE A 40 -5.71 -11.65 -11.80
N PRO A 41 -5.06 -10.47 -11.88
CA PRO A 41 -4.25 -10.08 -13.04
C PRO A 41 -3.07 -11.02 -13.31
N LEU A 42 -2.46 -11.61 -12.26
CA LEU A 42 -1.35 -12.55 -12.41
C LEU A 42 -1.80 -13.83 -13.14
N PHE A 43 -3.03 -14.28 -12.94
CA PHE A 43 -3.61 -15.39 -13.69
C PHE A 43 -3.65 -15.09 -15.19
N PHE A 44 -4.04 -13.87 -15.58
CA PHE A 44 -4.10 -13.48 -16.98
C PHE A 44 -2.71 -13.38 -17.63
N ILE A 45 -1.66 -13.00 -16.88
CA ILE A 45 -0.28 -13.05 -17.36
C ILE A 45 0.16 -14.49 -17.65
N VAL A 46 -0.18 -15.43 -16.77
CA VAL A 46 0.17 -16.85 -16.96
C VAL A 46 -0.56 -17.42 -18.17
N VAL A 47 -1.85 -17.10 -18.34
CA VAL A 47 -2.66 -17.56 -19.47
C VAL A 47 -2.21 -16.94 -20.80
N SER A 48 -1.68 -15.71 -20.80
CA SER A 48 -1.14 -15.07 -22.00
C SER A 48 0.25 -15.57 -22.41
N GLY A 49 0.78 -16.61 -21.75
CA GLY A 49 2.13 -17.12 -22.03
C GLY A 49 3.24 -16.16 -21.57
N GLY A 50 2.94 -15.25 -20.65
CA GLY A 50 3.89 -14.25 -20.15
C GLY A 50 3.93 -12.96 -20.99
N GLU A 51 3.10 -12.84 -22.03
CA GLU A 51 3.03 -11.60 -22.81
C GLU A 51 2.23 -10.52 -22.06
N LEU A 52 2.89 -9.40 -21.78
CA LEU A 52 2.29 -8.20 -21.22
C LEU A 52 1.66 -7.36 -22.33
N SER A 53 0.43 -7.71 -22.72
CA SER A 53 -0.36 -6.87 -23.61
C SER A 53 -0.87 -5.61 -22.90
N TYR A 54 -1.16 -4.55 -23.65
CA TYR A 54 -1.72 -3.31 -23.10
C TYR A 54 -3.00 -3.52 -22.28
N GLY A 55 -3.80 -4.54 -22.62
CA GLY A 55 -4.99 -4.91 -21.86
C GLY A 55 -4.68 -5.48 -20.47
N ILE A 56 -3.66 -6.33 -20.37
CA ILE A 56 -3.21 -6.93 -19.10
C ILE A 56 -2.58 -5.86 -18.21
N THR A 57 -1.71 -5.01 -18.79
CA THR A 57 -1.10 -3.89 -18.06
C THR A 57 -2.18 -2.91 -17.55
N GLY A 58 -3.18 -2.60 -18.38
CA GLY A 58 -4.31 -1.77 -17.96
C GLY A 58 -5.13 -2.40 -16.83
N ALA A 59 -5.37 -3.71 -16.88
CA ALA A 59 -6.06 -4.45 -15.83
C ALA A 59 -5.28 -4.44 -14.50
N ILE A 60 -3.95 -4.60 -14.54
CA ILE A 60 -3.07 -4.53 -13.37
C ILE A 60 -3.17 -3.13 -12.73
N VAL A 61 -2.97 -2.07 -13.51
CA VAL A 61 -3.01 -0.69 -13.01
C VAL A 61 -4.37 -0.34 -12.42
N ALA A 62 -5.46 -0.75 -13.08
CA ALA A 62 -6.82 -0.52 -12.61
C ALA A 62 -7.10 -1.29 -11.30
N THR A 63 -6.65 -2.54 -11.21
CA THR A 63 -6.82 -3.37 -10.01
C THR A 63 -6.07 -2.76 -8.83
N VAL A 64 -4.78 -2.47 -8.99
CA VAL A 64 -3.93 -1.86 -7.96
C VAL A 64 -4.49 -0.51 -7.49
N GLY A 65 -4.93 0.32 -8.44
CA GLY A 65 -5.58 1.60 -8.15
C GLY A 65 -6.89 1.43 -7.38
N PHE A 66 -7.76 0.51 -7.80
CA PHE A 66 -9.03 0.23 -7.14
C PHE A 66 -8.85 -0.24 -5.69
N ILE A 67 -7.91 -1.16 -5.45
CA ILE A 67 -7.63 -1.68 -4.10
C ILE A 67 -6.99 -0.61 -3.21
N GLY A 68 -6.00 0.12 -3.75
CA GLY A 68 -5.34 1.21 -3.03
C GLY A 68 -6.34 2.30 -2.62
N LEU A 69 -7.28 2.64 -3.51
CA LEU A 69 -8.29 3.67 -3.23
C LEU A 69 -9.32 3.15 -2.20
N ASN A 70 -9.78 1.90 -2.32
CA ASN A 70 -10.68 1.30 -1.33
C ASN A 70 -10.04 1.21 0.06
N SER A 71 -8.78 0.81 0.17
CA SER A 71 -8.08 0.75 1.46
C SER A 71 -7.90 2.15 2.07
N ALA A 72 -7.60 3.16 1.26
CA ALA A 72 -7.55 4.55 1.72
C ALA A 72 -8.91 5.07 2.22
N ILE A 73 -10.01 4.73 1.52
CA ILE A 73 -11.37 5.07 1.97
C ILE A 73 -11.69 4.39 3.30
N GLN A 74 -11.36 3.11 3.45
CA GLN A 74 -11.59 2.39 4.70
C GLN A 74 -10.80 2.96 5.89
N ASP A 75 -9.57 3.41 5.64
CA ASP A 75 -8.74 4.10 6.64
C ASP A 75 -9.37 5.42 7.10
N MET A 76 -9.94 6.19 6.17
CA MET A 76 -10.59 7.46 6.49
C MET A 76 -11.95 7.27 7.16
N ALA A 77 -12.74 6.30 6.70
CA ALA A 77 -14.11 6.08 7.16
C ALA A 77 -14.17 5.45 8.56
N TRP A 78 -13.20 4.60 8.92
CA TRP A 78 -13.23 3.88 10.18
C TRP A 78 -12.24 4.39 11.25
N ASP A 79 -11.39 5.37 10.92
CA ASP A 79 -10.30 5.95 11.73
C ASP A 79 -9.87 5.10 12.94
N ARG A 80 -9.48 3.85 12.66
CA ARG A 80 -9.39 2.78 13.67
C ARG A 80 -8.18 2.92 14.59
N TYR A 81 -7.19 3.73 14.21
CA TYR A 81 -5.93 3.90 14.96
C TYR A 81 -5.54 5.36 15.14
N LEU A 82 -6.45 6.15 15.72
CA LEU A 82 -6.23 7.56 16.07
C LEU A 82 -4.91 7.80 16.84
N LYS A 83 -4.57 6.91 17.78
CA LYS A 83 -3.31 7.01 18.56
C LYS A 83 -2.06 6.83 17.70
N ILE A 84 -2.06 5.87 16.76
CA ILE A 84 -0.92 5.65 15.86
C ILE A 84 -0.75 6.88 14.96
N ARG A 85 -1.84 7.44 14.44
CA ARG A 85 -1.81 8.67 13.65
C ARG A 85 -1.23 9.86 14.42
N GLN A 86 -1.65 10.07 15.67
CA GLN A 86 -1.11 11.14 16.53
C GLN A 86 0.38 10.98 16.82
N ILE A 87 0.85 9.74 17.02
CA ILE A 87 2.27 9.45 17.20
C ILE A 87 3.04 9.79 15.92
N ILE A 88 2.56 9.37 14.75
CA ILE A 88 3.24 9.64 13.47
C ILE A 88 3.31 11.15 13.18
N VAL A 89 2.21 11.90 13.42
CA VAL A 89 2.16 13.35 13.20
C VAL A 89 3.09 14.13 14.13
N SER A 90 3.38 13.59 15.32
CA SER A 90 4.30 14.23 16.28
C SER A 90 5.77 13.85 16.09
N MET A 91 6.09 12.95 15.15
CA MET A 91 7.49 12.61 14.85
C MET A 91 8.20 13.77 14.14
N PRO A 92 9.51 13.99 14.39
CA PRO A 92 10.30 15.01 13.71
C PRO A 92 10.70 14.56 12.29
N VAL A 93 9.70 14.41 11.41
CA VAL A 93 9.84 13.96 10.02
C VAL A 93 9.53 15.09 9.03
N ASN A 94 10.11 15.01 7.84
CA ASN A 94 9.84 15.97 6.79
C ASN A 94 8.37 15.83 6.30
N PRO A 95 7.61 16.93 6.09
CA PRO A 95 6.24 16.86 5.59
C PRO A 95 6.06 16.05 4.30
N ILE A 96 7.04 16.12 3.40
CA ILE A 96 7.03 15.37 2.13
C ILE A 96 7.16 13.87 2.39
N ALA A 97 8.04 13.48 3.32
CA ALA A 97 8.22 12.08 3.71
C ALA A 97 6.93 11.51 4.33
N TYR A 98 6.27 12.31 5.18
CA TYR A 98 5.00 11.94 5.79
C TYR A 98 3.87 11.75 4.75
N ALA A 99 3.70 12.71 3.84
CA ALA A 99 2.67 12.63 2.79
C ALA A 99 2.88 11.42 1.88
N LEU A 100 4.14 11.19 1.45
CA LEU A 100 4.48 10.02 0.65
C LEU A 100 4.22 8.72 1.40
N ALA A 101 4.60 8.63 2.68
CA ALA A 101 4.39 7.41 3.46
C ALA A 101 2.90 7.05 3.63
N ILE A 102 2.05 8.05 3.83
CA ILE A 102 0.60 7.87 3.93
C ILE A 102 -0.01 7.42 2.60
N ALA A 103 0.47 7.96 1.48
CA ALA A 103 0.05 7.54 0.15
C ALA A 103 0.55 6.12 -0.19
N LEU A 104 1.71 5.73 0.33
CA LEU A 104 2.33 4.42 0.08
C LEU A 104 1.70 3.29 0.93
N ALA A 105 1.18 3.61 2.12
CA ALA A 105 0.51 2.64 2.99
C ALA A 105 -0.63 1.83 2.35
N PRO A 106 -1.63 2.44 1.67
CA PRO A 106 -2.67 1.68 0.98
C PRO A 106 -2.13 0.86 -0.21
N LEU A 107 -1.04 1.31 -0.82
CA LEU A 107 -0.36 0.59 -1.90
C LEU A 107 0.28 -0.73 -1.43
N VAL A 108 0.67 -0.82 -0.16
CA VAL A 108 1.19 -2.09 0.39
C VAL A 108 0.13 -3.20 0.34
N VAL A 109 -1.15 -2.85 0.47
CA VAL A 109 -2.25 -3.81 0.41
C VAL A 109 -2.53 -4.27 -1.02
N SER A 110 -2.22 -3.44 -2.02
CA SER A 110 -2.40 -3.76 -3.44
C SER A 110 -1.19 -4.41 -4.10
N LEU A 111 -0.07 -4.58 -3.38
CA LEU A 111 1.14 -5.28 -3.86
C LEU A 111 0.88 -6.67 -4.48
N PRO A 112 -0.03 -7.52 -3.98
CA PRO A 112 -0.23 -8.85 -4.56
C PRO A 112 -0.89 -8.82 -5.96
N GLY A 113 -1.31 -7.63 -6.44
CA GLY A 113 -1.78 -7.42 -7.82
C GLY A 113 -0.71 -6.92 -8.79
N LEU A 114 0.53 -6.70 -8.33
CA LEU A 114 1.71 -6.37 -9.13
C LEU A 114 2.62 -7.58 -9.29
#